data_AF-A0A4Q7VXW1-F1
#
_entry.id   AF-A0A4Q7VXW1-F1
#
_cell.length_a   1.000
_cell.length_b   1.000
_cell.length_c   1.000
_cell.angle_alpha   90.00
_cell.angle_beta   90.00
_cell.angle_gamma   90.00
#
_symmetry.space_group_name_H-M   'P 1'
#
loop_
_entity.id
_entity.type
_entity.pdbx_description
1 polymer ?
#
loop_
_entity_poly.entity_id
_entity_poly.type
_entity_poly.pdbx_seq_one_letter_code
_entity_poly.pdbx_strand_id
1 'polypeptide(L)'
;MTRISVDVNDEWLEAARAELGTDSKVETINEALREFADRRRAKDLIATLDEVQLDFSEASDQWRYGGGRDLSQLEKDAREVRSA
;
A
#
# COMPACT_ATOMS: atom_id res chain seq x y z
N MET A 1 4.90 -0.95 25.38
CA MET A 1 4.64 0.49 25.55
C MET A 1 5.71 1.03 26.49
N THR A 2 6.62 1.85 25.99
CA THR A 2 7.74 2.40 26.75
C THR A 2 7.35 3.77 27.27
N ARG A 3 7.51 4.03 28.57
CA ARG A 3 7.14 5.32 29.17
C ARG A 3 8.33 6.25 29.16
N ILE A 4 8.19 7.40 28.50
CA ILE A 4 9.26 8.38 28.32
C ILE A 4 8.65 9.76 28.60
N SER A 5 9.36 10.62 29.32
CA SER A 5 8.98 12.02 29.50
C SER A 5 9.56 12.83 28.34
N VAL A 6 8.70 13.50 27.58
CA VAL A 6 9.07 14.32 26.42
C VAL A 6 8.37 15.65 26.55
N ASP A 7 9.12 16.74 26.40
CA ASP A 7 8.54 18.08 26.32
C ASP A 7 7.93 18.29 24.94
N VAL A 8 6.68 18.73 24.91
CA VAL A 8 5.92 18.96 23.69
C VAL A 8 5.32 20.36 23.76
N ASN A 9 5.36 21.08 22.64
CA ASN A 9 4.68 22.36 22.54
C ASN A 9 3.15 22.13 22.52
N ASP A 10 2.44 22.71 23.48
CA ASP A 10 1.00 22.52 23.62
C ASP A 10 0.20 23.12 22.44
N GLU A 11 0.66 24.21 21.82
CA GLU A 11 -0.02 24.79 20.64
C GLU A 11 0.02 23.84 19.44
N TRP A 12 1.18 23.20 19.21
CA TRP A 12 1.33 22.21 18.14
C TRP A 12 0.55 20.94 18.43
N LEU A 13 0.47 20.55 19.71
CA LEU A 13 -0.31 19.39 20.13
C LEU A 13 -1.81 19.60 19.94
N GLU A 14 -2.31 20.80 20.24
CA GLU A 14 -3.72 21.13 20.00
C GLU A 14 -4.04 21.25 18.51
N ALA A 15 -3.14 21.83 17.70
CA ALA A 15 -3.29 21.82 16.25
C ALA A 15 -3.34 20.38 15.69
N ALA A 16 -2.45 19.51 16.16
CA ALA A 16 -2.44 18.10 15.78
C ALA A 16 -3.69 17.35 16.28
N ARG A 17 -4.21 17.65 17.47
CA ARG A 17 -5.48 17.08 17.95
C ARG A 17 -6.65 17.43 17.05
N ALA A 18 -6.73 18.70 16.63
CA ALA A 18 -7.79 19.18 15.76
C ALA A 18 -7.73 18.52 14.37
N GLU A 19 -6.53 18.35 13.80
CA GLU A 19 -6.37 17.68 12.50
C GLU A 19 -6.59 16.16 12.57
N LEU A 20 -6.06 15.51 13.59
CA LEU A 20 -6.11 14.04 13.73
C LEU A 20 -7.42 13.55 14.37
N GLY A 21 -8.24 14.45 14.93
CA GLY A 21 -9.51 14.11 15.57
C GLY A 21 -9.34 13.23 16.82
N THR A 22 -8.31 13.50 17.62
CA THR A 22 -7.93 12.65 18.76
C THR A 22 -8.32 13.26 20.11
N ASP A 23 -8.64 12.41 21.08
CA ASP A 23 -9.22 12.80 22.36
C ASP A 23 -8.17 12.92 23.47
N SER A 24 -6.97 12.35 23.29
CA SER A 24 -5.90 12.39 24.28
C SER A 24 -4.54 12.75 23.70
N LYS A 25 -3.72 13.45 24.48
CA LYS A 25 -2.34 13.81 24.11
C LYS A 25 -1.51 12.61 23.64
N VAL A 26 -1.66 11.46 24.31
CA VAL A 26 -0.92 10.23 23.98
C VAL A 26 -1.39 9.66 22.64
N GLU A 27 -2.69 9.68 22.39
CA GLU A 27 -3.28 9.24 21.12
C GLU A 27 -2.80 10.13 19.98
N THR A 28 -2.85 11.46 20.14
CA THR A 28 -2.35 12.42 19.15
C THR A 28 -0.89 12.16 18.79
N ILE A 29 -0.03 11.95 19.80
CA ILE A 29 1.40 11.71 19.58
C ILE A 29 1.63 10.39 18.85
N ASN A 30 0.95 9.32 19.26
CA ASN A 30 1.11 8.01 18.62
C ASN A 30 0.60 8.02 17.17
N GLU A 31 -0.52 8.68 16.91
CA GLU A 31 -1.10 8.85 15.58
C GLU A 31 -0.19 9.69 14.67
N ALA A 32 0.31 10.83 15.16
CA ALA A 32 1.26 11.65 14.43
C ALA A 32 2.56 10.89 14.09
N LEU A 33 3.09 10.11 15.03
CA LEU A 33 4.27 9.27 14.79
C LEU A 33 3.99 8.16 13.77
N ARG A 34 2.80 7.57 13.79
CA ARG A 34 2.37 6.56 12.82
C ARG A 34 2.30 7.16 11.42
N GLU A 35 1.62 8.29 11.25
CA GLU A 35 1.55 8.97 9.96
C GLU A 35 2.93 9.35 9.43
N PHE A 36 3.83 9.84 10.29
CA PHE A 36 5.18 10.18 9.88
C PHE A 36 5.98 8.96 9.41
N ALA A 37 5.86 7.83 10.14
CA ALA A 37 6.48 6.57 9.74
C ALA A 37 5.93 6.07 8.40
N ASP A 38 4.63 6.17 8.19
CA ASP A 38 3.99 5.73 6.94
C ASP A 38 4.35 6.64 5.76
N ARG A 39 4.41 7.96 5.97
CA ARG A 39 4.92 8.91 4.96
C ARG A 39 6.38 8.62 4.59
N ARG A 40 7.22 8.24 5.56
CA ARG A 40 8.61 7.86 5.31
C ARG A 40 8.68 6.57 4.48
N ARG A 41 7.95 5.53 4.88
CA ARG A 41 7.89 4.27 4.13
C ARG A 41 7.39 4.47 2.70
N ALA A 42 6.37 5.30 2.52
CA ALA A 42 5.85 5.63 1.19
C ALA A 42 6.91 6.32 0.32
N LYS A 43 7.67 7.27 0.88
CA LYS A 43 8.79 7.90 0.17
C LYS A 43 9.88 6.90 -0.20
N ASP A 44 10.25 6.03 0.72
CA ASP A 44 11.27 4.99 0.47
C ASP A 44 10.80 4.03 -0.63
N LEU A 45 9.51 3.64 -0.63
CA LEU A 45 8.92 2.81 -1.70
C LEU A 45 8.89 3.52 -3.05
N ILE A 46 8.53 4.80 -3.10
CA ILE A 46 8.55 5.59 -4.33
C ILE A 46 9.97 5.71 -4.87
N ALA A 47 10.96 5.95 -4.00
CA ALA A 47 12.36 5.99 -4.40
C ALA A 47 12.83 4.65 -4.98
N THR A 48 12.47 3.52 -4.34
CA THR A 48 12.76 2.19 -4.88
C THR A 48 12.06 1.94 -6.22
N LEU A 49 10.82 2.39 -6.39
CA LEU A 49 10.08 2.27 -7.67
C LEU A 49 10.70 3.14 -8.78
N ASP A 50 11.27 4.29 -8.44
CA ASP A 50 12.00 5.17 -9.38
C ASP A 50 13.36 4.56 -9.79
N GLU A 51 14.02 3.85 -8.86
CA GLU A 51 15.27 3.11 -9.14
C GLU A 51 15.05 1.86 -10.01
N VAL A 52 13.88 1.23 -9.91
CA VAL A 52 13.51 0.12 -10.79
C VAL A 52 13.05 0.69 -12.13
N GLN A 53 13.96 0.75 -13.11
CA GLN A 53 13.57 0.82 -14.52
C GLN A 53 12.74 -0.42 -14.84
N LEU A 54 11.42 -0.29 -14.74
CA LEU A 54 10.48 -1.30 -15.18
C LEU A 54 10.61 -1.40 -16.70
N ASP A 55 11.37 -2.39 -17.15
CA ASP A 55 11.46 -2.74 -18.57
C ASP A 55 10.14 -3.40 -18.99
N PHE A 56 9.21 -2.59 -19.47
CA PHE A 56 7.93 -3.04 -20.00
C PHE A 56 8.04 -3.61 -21.43
N SER A 57 9.25 -3.72 -22.01
CA SER A 57 9.41 -4.23 -23.38
C SER A 57 9.00 -5.71 -23.50
N GLU A 58 9.14 -6.52 -22.44
CA GLU A 58 8.64 -7.90 -22.40
C GLU A 58 7.20 -8.01 -21.88
N ALA A 59 6.68 -6.98 -21.20
CA ALA A 59 5.33 -7.02 -20.62
C ALA A 59 4.24 -7.00 -21.70
N SER A 60 4.48 -6.40 -22.87
CA SER A 60 3.52 -6.45 -23.97
C SER A 60 3.26 -7.86 -24.51
N ASP A 61 4.22 -8.78 -24.39
CA ASP A 61 4.07 -10.15 -24.87
C ASP A 61 3.42 -11.08 -23.83
N GLN A 62 3.61 -10.81 -22.52
CA GLN A 62 2.97 -11.59 -21.46
C GLN A 62 1.50 -11.23 -21.20
N TRP A 63 1.09 -10.01 -21.55
CA TRP A 63 -0.24 -9.48 -21.24
C TRP A 63 -1.25 -9.62 -22.40
N ARG A 64 -0.79 -9.99 -23.61
CA ARG A 64 -1.69 -10.25 -24.74
C ARG A 64 -2.18 -11.69 -24.72
N TYR A 65 -3.49 -11.85 -24.63
CA TYR A 65 -4.28 -13.07 -24.83
C TYR A 65 -3.64 -14.37 -24.28
N GLY A 66 -3.78 -14.57 -22.96
CA GLY A 66 -3.48 -15.86 -22.32
C GLY A 66 -2.13 -15.91 -21.65
N GLY A 67 -1.95 -15.12 -20.58
CA GLY A 67 -0.77 -15.18 -19.71
C GLY A 67 -0.54 -16.60 -19.19
N GLY A 68 0.31 -17.35 -19.90
CA GLY A 68 0.92 -18.63 -19.54
C GLY A 68 0.00 -19.81 -19.24
N ARG A 69 -1.33 -19.67 -19.26
CA ARG A 69 -2.25 -20.79 -19.04
C ARG A 69 -2.79 -21.28 -20.37
N ASP A 70 -2.48 -22.52 -20.72
CA ASP A 70 -3.14 -23.23 -21.80
C ASP A 70 -4.62 -23.42 -21.47
N LEU A 71 -5.49 -22.64 -22.13
CA LEU A 71 -6.94 -22.67 -21.93
C LEU A 71 -7.64 -23.66 -22.87
N SER A 72 -6.90 -24.40 -23.69
CA SER A 72 -7.46 -25.37 -24.64
C SER A 72 -8.29 -26.44 -23.93
N GLN A 73 -7.91 -26.79 -22.70
CA GLN A 73 -8.63 -27.75 -21.89
C GLN A 73 -9.97 -27.21 -21.39
N LEU A 74 -10.05 -25.93 -21.00
CA LEU A 74 -11.30 -25.30 -20.58
C LEU A 74 -12.29 -25.17 -21.73
N GLU A 75 -11.80 -24.93 -22.96
CA GLU A 75 -12.67 -24.91 -24.15
C GLU A 75 -13.29 -26.29 -24.41
N LYS A 76 -12.50 -27.36 -24.24
CA LYS A 76 -12.97 -28.73 -24.40
C LYS A 76 -14.04 -29.10 -23.36
N ASP A 77 -13.78 -28.81 -22.10
CA ASP A 77 -14.70 -29.09 -20.99
C ASP A 77 -16.02 -28.32 -21.15
N ALA A 78 -15.95 -27.05 -21.59
CA ALA A 78 -17.15 -26.24 -21.85
C ALA A 78 -18.00 -26.81 -23.01
N ARG A 79 -17.38 -27.45 -24.00
CA ARG A 79 -18.08 -28.08 -25.13
C ARG A 79 -18.75 -29.39 -24.73
N GLU A 80 -18.11 -30.19 -23.87
CA GLU A 80 -18.69 -31.43 -23.34
C GLU A 80 -19.89 -31.14 -22.43
N VAL A 81 -19.80 -30.16 -21.53
CA VAL A 81 -20.92 -29.75 -20.64
C VAL A 81 -22.13 -29.25 -21.42
N ARG A 82 -21.93 -28.59 -22.57
CA ARG A 82 -23.04 -28.07 -23.39
C ARG A 82 -23.72 -29.14 -24.25
N SER A 83 -23.11 -30.31 -24.36
CA SER A 83 -23.58 -31.43 -25.19
C SER A 83 -24.23 -32.56 -24.37
N ALA A 84 -24.26 -32.42 -23.04
CA ALA A 84 -24.94 -33.30 -22.08
C ALA A 84 -26.27 -32.69 -21.63
#